data_AF-A0A2T7KGJ0-F1
#
_entry.id   AF-A0A2T7KGJ0-F1
#
_cell.length_a   1.000
_cell.length_b   1.000
_cell.length_c   1.000
_cell.angle_alpha   90.00
_cell.angle_beta   90.00
_cell.angle_gamma   90.00
#
_symmetry.space_group_name_H-M   'P 1'
#
loop_
_entity.id
_entity.type
_entity.pdbx_description
1 polymer ?
#
loop_
_entity_poly.entity_id
_entity_poly.type
_entity_poly.pdbx_seq_one_letter_code
_entity_poly.pdbx_strand_id
1 'polypeptide(L)'
;MDLTRDPHYSIRDAADSVREYNHRTIDGPEPFYGEHQLINYAPPATGEAVGALYALFERLPQAVDQTAAAVRHVEEQQAIRMANGDEPSEAVSRLLRDLIDAKQSILLAQTHLRSAVQVSSNMAGHWLDDDQLEDADTNA
;
A
#
# COMPACT_ATOMS: atom_id res chain seq x y z
N MET A 1 11.60 15.78 -12.73
CA MET A 1 11.13 15.75 -11.33
C MET A 1 11.48 17.08 -10.72
N ASP A 2 10.50 17.86 -10.29
CA ASP A 2 10.75 19.14 -9.63
C ASP A 2 11.04 18.89 -8.14
N LEU A 3 12.32 19.00 -7.77
CA LEU A 3 12.80 18.78 -6.40
C LEU A 3 12.61 20.01 -5.50
N THR A 4 12.04 21.10 -6.02
CA THR A 4 11.78 22.33 -5.24
C THR A 4 10.41 22.30 -4.55
N ARG A 5 9.57 21.31 -4.89
CA ARG A 5 8.24 21.13 -4.28
C ARG A 5 8.36 20.59 -2.86
N ASP A 6 7.64 21.20 -1.93
CA ASP A 6 7.59 20.77 -0.54
C ASP A 6 7.13 19.28 -0.46
N PRO A 7 7.91 18.39 0.20
CA PRO A 7 7.59 16.97 0.34
C PRO A 7 6.18 16.68 0.88
N HIS A 8 5.61 17.60 1.68
CA HIS A 8 4.25 17.46 2.20
C HIS A 8 3.19 17.47 1.11
N TYR A 9 3.40 18.19 0.00
CA TYR A 9 2.48 18.15 -1.14
C TYR A 9 2.56 16.81 -1.87
N SER A 10 3.75 16.26 -2.04
CA SER A 10 3.95 14.95 -2.69
C SER A 10 3.28 13.79 -1.92
N ILE A 11 3.28 13.84 -0.59
CA ILE A 11 2.57 12.85 0.25
C ILE A 11 1.05 13.02 0.19
N ARG A 12 0.54 14.27 0.12
CA ARG A 12 -0.91 14.53 -0.04
C ARG A 12 -1.41 14.03 -1.39
N ASP A 13 -0.69 14.30 -2.48
CA ASP A 13 -1.02 13.81 -3.82
C ASP A 13 -1.05 12.26 -3.84
N ALA A 14 -0.12 11.62 -3.14
CA ALA A 14 -0.11 10.16 -3.00
C ALA A 14 -1.31 9.64 -2.18
N ALA A 15 -1.68 10.32 -1.09
CA ALA A 15 -2.85 9.96 -0.29
C ALA A 15 -4.16 10.11 -1.08
N ASP A 16 -4.28 11.15 -1.90
CA ASP A 16 -5.43 11.34 -2.77
C ASP A 16 -5.49 10.28 -3.88
N SER A 17 -4.34 9.88 -4.42
CA SER A 17 -4.25 8.77 -5.38
C SER A 17 -4.67 7.43 -4.75
N VAL A 18 -4.30 7.17 -3.49
CA VAL A 18 -4.76 5.98 -2.75
C VAL A 18 -6.26 6.05 -2.48
N ARG A 19 -6.80 7.22 -2.13
CA ARG A 19 -8.24 7.41 -1.96
C ARG A 19 -8.98 7.13 -3.27
N GLU A 20 -8.49 7.64 -4.38
CA GLU A 20 -9.06 7.39 -5.70
C GLU A 20 -9.00 5.91 -6.08
N TYR A 21 -7.87 5.24 -5.85
CA TYR A 21 -7.74 3.79 -6.04
C TYR A 21 -8.77 3.01 -5.22
N ASN A 22 -8.94 3.36 -3.94
CA ASN A 22 -9.94 2.72 -3.05
C ASN A 22 -11.37 2.96 -3.55
N HIS A 23 -11.71 4.18 -4.00
CA HIS A 23 -13.04 4.44 -4.54
C HIS A 23 -13.30 3.69 -5.84
N ARG A 24 -12.32 3.60 -6.73
CA ARG A 24 -12.48 2.85 -7.99
C ARG A 24 -12.57 1.35 -7.79
N THR A 25 -11.94 0.81 -6.74
CA THR A 25 -12.03 -0.61 -6.37
C THR A 25 -13.34 -0.98 -5.66
N ILE A 26 -13.94 -0.04 -4.92
CA ILE A 26 -15.15 -0.29 -4.11
C ILE A 26 -16.44 0.20 -4.80
N ASP A 27 -16.42 1.40 -5.38
CA ASP A 27 -17.59 2.17 -5.86
C ASP A 27 -17.45 2.61 -7.34
N GLY A 28 -16.58 1.96 -8.12
CA GLY A 28 -16.31 2.33 -9.52
C GLY A 28 -17.56 2.29 -10.42
N PRO A 29 -17.69 3.20 -11.40
CA PRO A 29 -18.81 3.23 -12.36
C PRO A 29 -18.80 2.01 -13.30
N GLU A 30 -17.63 1.43 -13.52
CA GLU A 30 -17.49 0.05 -13.98
C GLU A 30 -17.25 -0.80 -12.74
N PRO A 31 -18.00 -1.89 -12.53
CA PRO A 31 -17.70 -2.81 -11.45
C PRO A 31 -16.27 -3.29 -11.62
N PHE A 32 -15.47 -3.10 -10.58
CA PHE A 32 -14.13 -3.65 -10.47
C PHE A 32 -14.10 -5.19 -10.67
N TYR A 33 -15.27 -5.82 -10.57
CA TYR A 33 -15.56 -7.24 -10.77
C TYR A 33 -16.32 -7.56 -12.08
N GLY A 34 -16.51 -6.61 -12.99
CA GLY A 34 -17.29 -6.77 -14.23
C GLY A 34 -18.81 -6.76 -14.00
N GLU A 35 -19.58 -6.20 -14.94
CA GLU A 35 -21.05 -6.10 -14.91
C GLU A 35 -21.72 -7.46 -15.18
N HIS A 36 -21.08 -8.55 -14.79
CA HIS A 36 -21.54 -9.90 -15.11
C HIS A 36 -21.79 -10.64 -13.80
N GLN A 37 -22.99 -11.20 -13.66
CA GLN A 37 -23.41 -12.07 -12.56
C GLN A 37 -22.61 -13.39 -12.49
N LEU A 38 -21.45 -13.45 -13.14
CA LEU A 38 -20.55 -14.60 -13.19
C LEU A 38 -19.19 -14.13 -12.71
N ILE A 39 -18.69 -14.86 -11.71
CA ILE A 39 -17.46 -14.66 -10.94
C ILE A 39 -16.17 -14.72 -11.81
N ASN A 40 -16.29 -14.85 -13.14
CA ASN A 40 -15.23 -15.33 -14.03
C ASN A 40 -14.43 -14.24 -14.78
N TYR A 41 -14.74 -12.93 -14.65
CA TYR A 41 -14.01 -11.86 -15.37
C TYR A 41 -13.13 -10.95 -14.49
N ALA A 42 -13.04 -11.20 -13.19
CA ALA A 42 -12.13 -10.50 -12.27
C ALA A 42 -10.62 -10.94 -12.20
N PRO A 43 -10.01 -11.71 -13.13
CA PRO A 43 -8.59 -12.13 -12.99
C PRO A 43 -7.51 -11.03 -13.13
N PRO A 44 -7.47 -10.21 -14.20
CA PRO A 44 -6.34 -9.29 -14.42
C PRO A 44 -6.36 -8.12 -13.45
N ALA A 45 -7.54 -7.55 -13.20
CA ALA A 45 -7.75 -6.41 -12.31
C ALA A 45 -7.34 -6.72 -10.86
N THR A 46 -7.54 -7.96 -10.39
CA THR A 46 -7.11 -8.40 -9.05
C THR A 46 -5.59 -8.49 -8.95
N GLY A 47 -4.91 -9.06 -9.95
CA GLY A 47 -3.44 -9.10 -10.00
C GLY A 47 -2.83 -7.69 -10.09
N GLU A 48 -3.42 -6.82 -10.89
CA GLU A 48 -3.01 -5.41 -11.03
C GLU A 48 -3.21 -4.61 -9.73
N ALA A 49 -4.34 -4.81 -9.02
CA ALA A 49 -4.61 -4.22 -7.71
C ALA A 49 -3.55 -4.63 -6.67
N VAL A 50 -3.28 -5.93 -6.56
CA VAL A 50 -2.26 -6.45 -5.64
C VAL A 50 -0.86 -5.94 -6.01
N GLY A 51 -0.54 -5.86 -7.32
CA GLY A 51 0.70 -5.28 -7.83
C GLY A 51 0.86 -3.79 -7.49
N ALA A 52 -0.22 -3.00 -7.61
CA ALA A 52 -0.23 -1.59 -7.26
C ALA A 52 0.00 -1.37 -5.75
N LEU A 53 -0.64 -2.18 -4.90
CA LEU A 53 -0.40 -2.17 -3.46
C LEU A 53 1.05 -2.56 -3.13
N TYR A 54 1.59 -3.59 -3.77
CA TYR A 54 2.99 -3.99 -3.59
C TYR A 54 3.96 -2.83 -3.93
N ALA A 55 3.74 -2.15 -5.04
CA ALA A 55 4.59 -1.03 -5.48
C ALA A 55 4.55 0.17 -4.50
N LEU A 56 3.40 0.44 -3.86
CA LEU A 56 3.30 1.45 -2.81
C LEU A 56 4.14 1.07 -1.59
N PHE A 57 4.00 -0.18 -1.10
CA PHE A 57 4.71 -0.67 0.07
C PHE A 57 6.22 -0.81 -0.14
N GLU A 58 6.70 -0.89 -1.38
CA GLU A 58 8.13 -0.95 -1.69
C GLU A 58 8.86 0.37 -1.37
N ARG A 59 8.18 1.51 -1.44
CA ARG A 59 8.81 2.85 -1.28
C ARG A 59 8.65 3.43 0.13
N LEU A 60 7.63 3.00 0.87
CA LEU A 60 7.34 3.51 2.21
C LEU A 60 8.48 3.30 3.24
N PRO A 61 9.22 2.18 3.26
CA PRO A 61 10.31 1.99 4.23
C PRO A 61 11.39 3.07 4.11
N GLN A 62 11.74 3.46 2.88
CA GLN A 62 12.72 4.51 2.63
C GLN A 62 12.23 5.88 3.11
N ALA A 63 10.94 6.20 2.90
CA ALA A 63 10.36 7.45 3.38
C ALA A 63 10.36 7.53 4.92
N VAL A 64 10.13 6.40 5.59
CA VAL A 64 10.24 6.30 7.05
C VAL A 64 11.68 6.54 7.51
N ASP A 65 12.68 5.92 6.87
CA ASP A 65 14.09 6.14 7.19
C ASP A 65 14.51 7.61 7.04
N GLN A 66 14.06 8.26 5.96
CA GLN A 66 14.32 9.68 5.71
C GLN A 66 13.66 10.57 6.76
N THR A 67 12.43 10.25 7.17
CA THR A 67 11.71 10.99 8.22
C THR A 67 12.41 10.83 9.57
N ALA A 68 12.83 9.61 9.93
CA ALA A 68 13.58 9.36 11.16
C ALA A 68 14.93 10.09 11.18
N ALA A 69 15.64 10.14 10.05
CA ALA A 69 16.89 10.88 9.91
C ALA A 69 16.69 12.40 10.10
N ALA A 70 15.62 12.96 9.52
CA ALA A 70 15.27 14.37 9.71
C ALA A 70 14.96 14.69 11.19
N VAL A 71 14.21 13.83 11.88
CA VAL A 71 13.92 14.00 13.32
C VAL A 71 15.21 14.00 14.15
N ARG A 72 16.11 13.04 13.93
CA ARG A 72 17.41 12.99 14.63
C ARG A 72 18.24 14.25 14.39
N HIS A 73 18.27 14.73 13.17
CA HIS A 73 19.01 15.94 12.83
C HIS A 73 18.50 17.18 13.59
N VAL A 74 17.19 17.31 13.76
CA VAL A 74 16.58 18.42 14.53
C VAL A 74 16.80 18.23 16.04
N GLU A 75 16.80 16.99 16.53
CA GLU A 75 17.15 16.66 17.92
C GLU A 75 18.60 17.02 18.26
N GLU A 76 19.56 16.68 17.38
CA GLU A 76 20.98 17.01 17.52
C GLU A 76 21.22 18.53 17.62
N GLN A 77 20.37 19.33 16.97
CA GLN A 77 20.39 20.80 17.03
C GLN A 77 19.73 21.37 18.31
N GLN A 78 19.17 20.52 19.16
CA GLN A 78 18.38 20.91 20.35
C GLN A 78 17.23 21.88 20.01
N ALA A 79 16.68 21.77 18.80
CA ALA A 79 15.69 22.69 18.26
C ALA A 79 14.23 22.26 18.56
N ILE A 80 14.05 21.14 19.26
CA ILE A 80 12.72 20.57 19.56
C ILE A 80 12.15 21.20 20.83
N ARG A 81 10.91 21.70 20.73
CA ARG A 81 10.14 22.26 21.84
C ARG A 81 8.80 21.54 21.92
N MET A 82 8.43 21.11 23.12
CA MET A 82 7.16 20.43 23.37
C MET A 82 6.09 21.44 23.76
N ALA A 83 4.92 21.38 23.13
CA ALA A 83 3.80 22.28 23.43
C ALA A 83 3.10 21.96 24.76
N ASN A 84 3.21 20.71 25.22
CA ASN A 84 2.55 20.18 26.42
C ASN A 84 3.47 20.09 27.65
N GLY A 85 4.72 20.54 27.55
CA GLY A 85 5.70 20.48 28.64
C GLY A 85 6.38 19.13 28.82
N ASP A 86 6.16 18.15 27.93
CA ASP A 86 6.89 16.88 27.94
C ASP A 86 8.39 17.10 27.72
N GLU A 87 9.21 16.15 28.18
CA GLU A 87 10.65 16.14 27.94
C GLU A 87 10.92 15.86 26.45
N PRO A 88 11.57 16.79 25.70
CA PRO A 88 11.77 16.65 24.26
C PRO A 88 12.51 15.36 23.87
N SER A 89 13.55 14.98 24.62
CA SER A 89 14.36 13.80 24.34
C SER A 89 13.57 12.49 24.46
N GLU A 90 12.64 12.43 25.43
CA GLU A 90 11.76 11.28 25.61
C GLU A 90 10.72 11.21 24.49
N ALA A 91 10.13 12.34 24.10
CA ALA A 91 9.18 12.42 23.00
C ALA A 91 9.81 12.00 21.65
N VAL A 92 11.04 12.43 21.38
CA VAL A 92 11.79 12.01 20.19
C VAL A 92 12.09 10.52 20.23
N SER A 93 12.53 10.00 21.38
CA SER A 93 12.78 8.56 21.54
C SER A 93 11.54 7.72 21.26
N ARG A 94 10.36 8.16 21.72
CA ARG A 94 9.07 7.51 21.42
C ARG A 94 8.75 7.58 19.93
N LEU A 95 8.83 8.77 19.32
CA LEU A 95 8.59 8.96 17.89
C LEU A 95 9.50 8.07 17.02
N LEU A 96 10.79 8.01 17.33
CA LEU A 96 11.74 7.18 16.58
C LEU A 96 11.43 5.69 16.73
N ARG A 97 10.95 5.24 17.90
CA ARG A 97 10.50 3.86 18.10
C ARG A 97 9.25 3.56 17.25
N ASP A 98 8.27 4.44 17.27
CA ASP A 98 7.04 4.27 16.48
C ASP A 98 7.36 4.22 14.97
N LEU A 99 8.33 5.01 14.50
CA LEU A 99 8.81 4.95 13.12
C LEU A 99 9.52 3.62 12.80
N ILE A 100 10.32 3.08 13.72
CA ILE A 100 10.95 1.75 13.56
C ILE A 100 9.88 0.66 13.47
N ASP A 101 8.90 0.68 14.37
CA ASP A 101 7.82 -0.31 14.41
C ASP A 101 6.92 -0.22 13.16
N ALA A 102 6.65 1.00 12.68
CA ALA A 102 5.95 1.22 11.42
C ALA A 102 6.73 0.63 10.24
N LYS A 103 8.04 0.86 10.15
CA LYS A 103 8.90 0.30 9.09
C LYS A 103 8.86 -1.22 9.08
N GLN A 104 8.99 -1.86 10.24
CA GLN A 104 8.92 -3.32 10.35
C GLN A 104 7.58 -3.86 9.86
N SER A 105 6.48 -3.20 10.25
CA SER A 105 5.13 -3.55 9.80
C SER A 105 4.96 -3.41 8.29
N ILE A 106 5.52 -2.36 7.69
CA ILE A 106 5.51 -2.13 6.24
C ILE A 106 6.30 -3.23 5.51
N LEU A 107 7.48 -3.61 6.00
CA LEU A 107 8.29 -4.69 5.41
C LEU A 107 7.58 -6.05 5.48
N LEU A 108 6.87 -6.32 6.58
CA LEU A 108 6.05 -7.52 6.72
C LEU A 108 4.91 -7.52 5.70
N ALA A 109 4.18 -6.41 5.58
CA ALA A 109 3.14 -6.25 4.58
C ALA A 109 3.67 -6.40 3.15
N GLN A 110 4.85 -5.84 2.84
CA GLN A 110 5.51 -6.01 1.55
C GLN A 110 5.80 -7.48 1.24
N THR A 111 6.20 -8.26 2.24
CA THR A 111 6.45 -9.71 2.09
C THR A 111 5.16 -10.45 1.73
N HIS A 112 4.06 -10.16 2.43
CA HIS A 112 2.76 -10.75 2.14
C HIS A 112 2.23 -10.33 0.76
N LEU A 113 2.35 -9.04 0.41
CA LEU A 113 1.94 -8.53 -0.91
C LEU A 113 2.76 -9.17 -2.03
N ARG A 114 4.07 -9.38 -1.86
CA ARG A 114 4.90 -10.10 -2.84
C ARG A 114 4.39 -11.53 -3.07
N SER A 115 4.05 -12.24 -2.00
CA SER A 115 3.48 -13.58 -2.09
C SER A 115 2.13 -13.55 -2.81
N ALA A 116 1.28 -12.56 -2.52
CA ALA A 116 0.01 -12.38 -3.21
C ALA A 116 0.17 -12.06 -4.71
N VAL A 117 1.17 -11.24 -5.09
CA VAL A 117 1.52 -11.00 -6.51
C VAL A 117 1.91 -12.32 -7.19
N GLN A 118 2.74 -13.15 -6.53
CA GLN A 118 3.15 -14.44 -7.10
C GLN A 118 1.97 -15.39 -7.28
N VAL A 119 1.10 -15.51 -6.28
CA VAL A 119 -0.10 -16.36 -6.36
C VAL A 119 -1.07 -15.85 -7.43
N SER A 120 -1.37 -14.55 -7.45
CA SER A 120 -2.27 -13.97 -8.46
C SER A 120 -1.75 -14.14 -9.90
N SER A 121 -0.43 -14.01 -10.09
CA SER A 121 0.22 -14.28 -11.39
C SER A 121 0.04 -15.74 -11.83
N ASN A 122 0.11 -16.70 -10.89
CA ASN A 122 -0.12 -18.11 -11.18
C ASN A 122 -1.61 -18.41 -11.44
N MET A 123 -2.50 -17.71 -10.75
CA MET A 123 -3.94 -17.87 -10.97
C MET A 123 -4.35 -17.39 -12.37
N ALA A 124 -3.75 -16.32 -12.89
CA ALA A 124 -4.08 -15.75 -14.20
C ALA A 124 -4.07 -16.75 -15.38
N GLY A 125 -3.40 -17.90 -15.26
CA GLY A 125 -3.41 -18.99 -16.25
C GLY A 125 -4.41 -20.12 -16.01
N HIS A 126 -5.22 -20.06 -14.95
CA HIS A 126 -6.06 -21.17 -14.45
C HIS A 126 -7.47 -20.76 -13.98
N TRP A 127 -7.93 -19.56 -14.29
CA TRP A 127 -9.34 -19.21 -14.07
C TRP A 127 -10.16 -19.99 -15.11
N LEU A 128 -11.13 -20.79 -14.63
CA LEU A 128 -11.96 -21.63 -15.48
C LEU A 128 -12.67 -20.76 -16.54
N ASP A 129 -12.49 -21.11 -17.81
CA ASP A 129 -13.36 -20.60 -18.88
C ASP A 129 -14.78 -21.18 -18.67
N ASP A 130 -15.82 -20.43 -19.07
CA ASP A 130 -17.22 -20.85 -18.94
C ASP A 130 -17.48 -22.26 -19.52
N ASP A 131 -16.75 -22.64 -20.56
CA ASP A 131 -16.82 -23.95 -21.22
C ASP A 131 -16.42 -25.13 -20.29
N GLN A 132 -15.61 -24.88 -19.25
CA GLN A 132 -15.17 -25.91 -18.30
C GLN A 132 -16.07 -26.04 -17.06
N LEU A 133 -17.00 -25.10 -16.86
CA LEU A 133 -17.99 -25.15 -15.77
C LEU A 133 -19.25 -25.92 -16.19
N GLU A 134 -19.68 -25.85 -17.45
CA GLU A 134 -20.81 -26.66 -17.96
C GLU A 134 -20.47 -28.17 -17.99
N ASP A 135 -19.23 -28.54 -18.36
CA ASP A 135 -18.78 -29.94 -18.40
C ASP A 135 -18.73 -30.60 -17.00
N ALA A 136 -18.56 -29.80 -15.94
CA ALA A 136 -18.53 -30.26 -14.56
C ALA A 136 -19.93 -30.62 -14.02
N ASP A 137 -20.97 -29.90 -14.45
CA ASP A 137 -22.35 -30.15 -14.04
C ASP A 137 -23.04 -31.25 -14.88
N THR A 138 -22.55 -31.55 -16.09
CA THR A 138 -23.05 -32.68 -16.91
C THR A 138 -22.55 -34.07 -16.50
N ASN A 139 -21.64 -34.17 -15.52
CA ASN A 139 -21.08 -35.45 -15.05
C ASN A 139 -21.36 -35.76 -13.56
N ALA A 140 -22.36 -35.12 -12.96
CA ALA A 140 -22.84 -35.41 -11.59
C ALA A 140 -24.09 -36.32 -11.59
#